data_AF-A0A821JZG6-F1
#
_entry.id   AF-A0A821JZG6-F1
#
_cell.length_a   1.000
_cell.length_b   1.000
_cell.length_c   1.000
_cell.angle_alpha   90.00
_cell.angle_beta   90.00
_cell.angle_gamma   90.00
#
_symmetry.space_group_name_H-M   'P 1'
#
loop_
_entity.id
_entity.type
_entity.pdbx_description
1 polymer ?
#
loop_
_entity_poly.entity_id
_entity_poly.type
_entity_poly.pdbx_seq_one_letter_code
_entity_poly.pdbx_strand_id
1 'polypeptide(L)'
;YIGEEYVVTPRKKHHGRELTNEDKDFNHEINSARAAIENINQRLKTYGILGGVYRGDIDDFHKMTKITQVVSALCNTNLNKHPVRK
;
A
#
# COMPACT_ATOMS: atom_id res chain seq x y z
N TYR A 1 -16.86 -3.96 -0.46
CA TYR A 1 -16.74 -3.32 0.85
C TYR A 1 -16.02 -4.31 1.75
N ILE A 2 -14.79 -4.00 2.15
CA ILE A 2 -14.03 -4.83 3.10
C ILE A 2 -14.43 -4.25 4.47
N GLY A 3 -15.17 -4.99 5.29
CA GLY A 3 -15.72 -4.46 6.55
C GLY A 3 -14.64 -3.91 7.49
N GLU A 4 -15.02 -3.03 8.42
CA GLU A 4 -14.09 -2.41 9.39
C GLU A 4 -13.29 -3.44 10.22
N GLU A 5 -13.82 -4.66 10.34
CA GLU A 5 -13.20 -5.80 11.02
C GLU A 5 -11.79 -6.15 10.49
N TYR A 6 -11.46 -5.81 9.24
CA TYR A 6 -10.14 -6.08 8.64
C TYR A 6 -9.26 -4.84 8.52
N VAL A 7 -9.69 -3.69 9.06
CA VAL A 7 -8.95 -2.42 8.95
C VAL A 7 -8.10 -2.24 10.21
N VAL A 8 -6.82 -2.59 10.12
CA VAL A 8 -5.87 -2.39 11.22
C VAL A 8 -5.24 -0.99 11.11
N THR A 9 -5.40 -0.18 12.16
CA THR A 9 -4.80 1.16 12.26
C THR A 9 -3.77 1.23 13.38
N PRO A 10 -2.70 2.03 13.24
CA PRO A 10 -1.78 2.30 14.35
C PRO A 10 -2.53 2.81 15.60
N ARG A 11 -2.14 2.30 16.76
CA ARG A 11 -2.65 2.73 18.06
C ARG A 11 -2.18 4.14 18.33
N LYS A 12 -3.14 5.04 18.58
CA LYS A 12 -2.86 6.43 18.93
C LYS A 12 -2.48 6.53 20.41
N LYS A 13 -1.59 7.47 20.74
CA LYS A 13 -1.33 7.81 22.14
C LYS A 13 -2.59 8.38 22.79
N HIS A 14 -2.86 7.98 24.03
CA HIS A 14 -3.87 8.63 24.84
C HIS A 14 -3.35 9.97 25.39
N HIS A 15 -4.25 10.93 25.62
CA HIS A 15 -3.86 12.25 26.13
C HIS A 15 -3.15 12.12 27.48
N GLY A 16 -2.01 12.81 27.63
CA GLY A 16 -1.21 12.78 28.87
C GLY A 16 -0.45 11.48 29.14
N ARG A 17 -0.41 10.52 28.20
CA ARG A 17 0.32 9.24 28.35
C ARG A 17 1.26 9.00 27.18
N GLU A 18 2.36 8.32 27.45
CA GLU A 18 3.23 7.78 26.41
C GLU A 18 2.67 6.48 25.84
N LEU A 19 3.07 6.15 24.61
CA LEU A 19 2.83 4.83 24.05
C LEU A 19 3.63 3.79 24.83
N THR A 20 2.99 2.68 25.17
CA THR A 20 3.71 1.54 25.74
C THR A 20 4.69 0.96 24.71
N ASN A 21 5.68 0.19 25.16
CA ASN A 21 6.60 -0.47 24.23
C ASN A 21 5.86 -1.44 23.30
N GLU A 22 4.85 -2.15 23.81
CA GLU A 22 3.98 -3.01 22.99
C GLU A 22 3.23 -2.22 21.91
N ASP A 23 2.71 -1.04 22.22
CA ASP A 23 2.06 -0.19 21.23
C ASP A 23 3.05 0.34 20.18
N LYS A 24 4.29 0.65 20.59
CA LYS A 24 5.35 1.09 19.69
C LYS A 24 5.73 -0.03 18.72
N ASP A 25 5.91 -1.25 19.22
CA ASP A 25 6.27 -2.42 18.41
C ASP A 25 5.15 -2.78 17.43
N PHE A 26 3.90 -2.80 17.91
CA PHE A 26 2.72 -2.99 17.06
C PHE A 26 2.61 -1.93 15.96
N ASN A 27 2.78 -0.66 16.32
CA ASN A 27 2.76 0.43 15.35
C ASN A 27 3.91 0.33 14.36
N HIS A 28 5.10 -0.09 14.80
CA HIS A 28 6.25 -0.25 13.92
C HIS A 28 5.99 -1.31 12.85
N GLU A 29 5.47 -2.47 13.23
CA GLU A 29 5.13 -3.55 12.29
C GLU A 29 4.10 -3.10 11.23
N ILE A 30 3.01 -2.46 11.67
CA ILE A 30 1.97 -1.95 10.76
C ILE A 30 2.53 -0.85 9.86
N ASN A 31 3.28 0.09 10.41
CA ASN A 31 3.83 1.20 9.64
C ASN A 31 4.84 0.69 8.60
N SER A 32 5.61 -0.34 8.91
CA SER A 32 6.52 -0.99 7.96
C SER A 32 5.76 -1.62 6.78
N ALA A 33 4.66 -2.34 7.05
CA ALA A 33 3.80 -2.89 6.00
C ALA A 33 3.12 -1.77 5.17
N ARG A 34 2.61 -0.73 5.83
CA ARG A 34 2.01 0.44 5.16
C ARG A 34 3.01 1.15 4.25
N ALA A 35 4.24 1.36 4.72
CA ALA A 35 5.28 2.03 3.94
C ALA A 35 5.58 1.25 2.65
N ALA A 36 5.59 -0.08 2.69
CA ALA A 36 5.73 -0.90 1.47
C ALA A 36 4.57 -0.66 0.49
N ILE A 37 3.32 -0.72 0.98
CA ILE A 37 2.11 -0.50 0.16
C ILE A 37 2.08 0.91 -0.43
N GLU A 38 2.36 1.93 0.39
CA GLU A 38 2.39 3.33 -0.02
C GLU A 38 3.46 3.56 -1.10
N ASN A 39 4.63 2.93 -0.99
CA ASN A 39 5.67 2.98 -2.03
C ASN A 39 5.21 2.36 -3.36
N ILE A 40 4.51 1.22 -3.34
CA ILE A 40 3.93 0.62 -4.56
C ILE A 40 2.94 1.59 -5.19
N ASN A 41 2.00 2.10 -4.39
CA ASN A 41 0.97 3.01 -4.85
C ASN A 41 1.57 4.29 -5.44
N GLN A 42 2.61 4.84 -4.80
CA GLN A 42 3.33 6.00 -5.31
C GLN A 42 3.91 5.71 -6.70
N ARG A 43 4.58 4.57 -6.90
CA ARG A 43 5.14 4.19 -8.20
C ARG A 43 4.06 4.00 -9.26
N LEU A 44 2.95 3.33 -8.93
CA LEU A 44 1.83 3.16 -9.86
C LEU A 44 1.22 4.49 -10.30
N LYS A 45 1.14 5.47 -9.40
CA LYS A 45 0.75 6.86 -9.73
C LYS A 45 1.79 7.55 -10.61
N THR A 46 3.09 7.41 -10.29
CA THR A 46 4.18 7.99 -11.11
C THR A 46 4.15 7.48 -12.55
N TYR A 47 3.85 6.20 -12.76
CA TYR A 47 3.71 5.61 -14.10
C TYR A 47 2.37 5.93 -14.79
N GLY A 48 1.49 6.71 -14.17
CA GLY A 48 0.19 7.08 -14.75
C GLY A 48 -0.79 5.90 -14.88
N ILE A 49 -0.52 4.77 -14.21
CA ILE A 49 -1.38 3.58 -14.23
C ILE A 49 -2.64 3.84 -13.39
N LEU A 50 -2.47 4.57 -12.29
CA LEU A 50 -3.56 5.02 -11.42
C LEU A 50 -3.70 6.54 -11.54
N GLY A 51 -4.92 7.02 -11.85
CA GLY A 51 -5.25 8.46 -11.82
C GLY A 51 -5.94 9.02 -13.06
N GLY A 52 -5.95 8.27 -14.18
CA GLY A 52 -6.74 8.61 -15.36
C GLY A 52 -8.16 8.04 -15.30
N VAL A 53 -9.13 8.74 -15.89
CA VAL A 53 -10.42 8.13 -16.23
C VAL A 53 -10.16 7.12 -17.32
N TYR A 54 -10.40 5.85 -17.00
CA TYR A 54 -10.33 4.79 -17.98
C TYR A 54 -11.48 4.95 -18.98
N ARG A 55 -11.17 5.08 -20.27
CA ARG A 55 -12.13 5.40 -21.34
C ARG A 55 -12.37 4.27 -22.35
N GLY A 56 -11.75 3.10 -22.15
CA GLY A 56 -11.96 1.94 -23.02
C GLY A 56 -13.19 1.13 -22.64
N ASP A 57 -13.51 0.14 -23.46
CA ASP A 57 -14.60 -0.80 -23.20
C ASP A 57 -14.24 -1.86 -22.12
N ILE A 58 -15.16 -2.80 -21.87
CA ILE A 58 -14.98 -3.90 -20.90
C ILE A 58 -13.79 -4.80 -21.26
N ASP A 59 -13.51 -5.00 -22.54
CA ASP A 59 -12.44 -5.87 -22.99
C ASP A 59 -11.09 -5.20 -22.74
N ASP A 60 -11.01 -3.91 -23.01
CA ASP A 60 -9.86 -3.10 -22.68
C ASP A 60 -9.69 -2.97 -21.14
N PHE A 61 -10.78 -3.03 -20.34
CA PHE A 61 -10.71 -3.00 -18.87
C PHE A 61 -9.97 -4.22 -18.31
N HIS A 62 -10.23 -5.41 -18.88
CA HIS A 62 -9.50 -6.63 -18.51
C HIS A 62 -8.03 -6.55 -18.87
N LYS A 63 -7.69 -5.97 -20.03
CA LYS A 63 -6.29 -5.73 -20.43
C LYS A 63 -5.60 -4.76 -19.46
N MET A 64 -6.26 -3.67 -19.10
CA MET A 64 -5.73 -2.71 -18.11
C MET A 64 -5.56 -3.32 -16.73
N THR A 65 -6.47 -4.19 -16.31
CA THR A 65 -6.36 -4.94 -15.05
C THR A 65 -5.11 -5.82 -15.07
N LYS A 66 -4.87 -6.57 -16.16
CA LYS A 66 -3.66 -7.38 -16.33
C LYS A 66 -2.39 -6.52 -16.33
N ILE A 67 -2.38 -5.40 -17.06
CA ILE A 67 -1.24 -4.45 -17.07
C ILE A 67 -0.97 -3.96 -15.65
N THR A 68 -2.00 -3.56 -14.91
CA THR A 68 -1.88 -3.09 -13.53
C THR A 68 -1.31 -4.18 -12.61
N GLN A 69 -1.78 -5.43 -12.73
CA GLN A 69 -1.25 -6.57 -11.98
C GLN A 69 0.22 -6.83 -12.28
N VAL A 70 0.60 -6.86 -13.57
CA VAL A 70 1.98 -7.09 -14.01
C VAL A 70 2.90 -5.97 -13.52
N VAL A 71 2.52 -4.70 -13.69
CA VAL A 71 3.35 -3.58 -13.23
C VAL A 71 3.42 -3.53 -11.70
N SER A 72 2.34 -3.87 -10.99
CA SER A 72 2.38 -3.98 -9.52
C SER A 72 3.34 -5.08 -9.08
N ALA A 73 3.33 -6.25 -9.74
CA ALA A 73 4.27 -7.34 -9.47
C ALA A 73 5.73 -6.95 -9.80
N LEU A 74 5.97 -6.21 -10.88
CA LEU A 74 7.29 -5.65 -11.21
C LEU A 74 7.75 -4.59 -10.20
N CYS A 75 6.83 -3.76 -9.69
CA CYS A 75 7.13 -2.81 -8.62
C CYS A 75 7.46 -3.53 -7.32
N ASN A 76 6.74 -4.61 -6.99
CA ASN A 76 6.98 -5.45 -5.81
C ASN A 76 8.30 -6.22 -5.88
N THR A 77 8.62 -6.82 -7.03
CA THR A 77 9.92 -7.49 -7.21
C THR A 77 11.09 -6.51 -7.11
N ASN A 78 10.91 -5.27 -7.57
CA ASN A 78 11.90 -4.20 -7.36
C ASN A 78 11.95 -3.69 -5.91
N LEU A 79 10.86 -3.79 -5.13
CA LEU A 79 10.85 -3.55 -3.69
C LEU A 79 11.60 -4.63 -2.90
N ASN A 80 11.60 -5.89 -3.38
CA ASN A 80 12.44 -6.93 -2.78
C ASN A 80 13.95 -6.72 -3.06
N LYS A 81 14.30 -5.95 -4.09
CA LYS A 81 15.70 -5.65 -4.46
C LYS A 81 16.24 -4.38 -3.83
N HIS A 82 15.39 -3.36 -3.63
CA HIS A 82 15.77 -2.17 -2.89
C HIS A 82 15.52 -2.39 -1.40
N PRO A 83 16.43 -2.00 -0.49
CA PRO A 83 16.12 -2.04 0.92
C PRO A 83 14.95 -1.09 1.17
N VAL A 84 13.74 -1.66 1.30
CA VAL A 84 12.66 -0.99 2.03
C VAL A 84 13.27 -0.72 3.38
N ARG A 85 13.36 0.57 3.73
CA ARG A 85 13.99 1.04 4.96
C ARG A 85 13.48 0.15 6.10
N LYS A 86 14.36 -0.72 6.61
CA LYS A 86 14.10 -1.52 7.81
C LYS A 86 13.96 -0.59 9.00
#